data_AF-A0A812C6H4-F1
#
_entry.id   AF-A0A812C6H4-F1
#
_cell.length_a   1.000
_cell.length_b   1.000
_cell.length_c   1.000
_cell.angle_alpha   90.00
_cell.angle_beta   90.00
_cell.angle_gamma   90.00
#
_symmetry.space_group_name_H-M   'P 1'
#
loop_
_entity.id
_entity.type
_entity.pdbx_description
1 polymer ?
#
loop_
_entity_poly.entity_id
_entity_poly.type
_entity_poly.pdbx_seq_one_letter_code
_entity_poly.pdbx_strand_id
1 'polypeptide(L)'
;MAAKMESGRLGFIKLNQSKLRTDSYIHLRDGLRSDGDPRNLGKPCILPSSYTGGPQYMHERTQDAMTYFRHYGRPDLFVTFTCNPKWVEITRELFPGRQYSHRPDLIARVFRLQLCKLYALKGKSSDALSVICIQWNGRNAVWLNDKVDANKIDDFISAEIPDPALDPLLHEIIKNNMIHGPCGTNYEKGHVGQAAPLMQRLLP
;
A
#
# COMPACT_ATOMS: atom_id res chain seq x y z
N MET A 1 -4.06 -21.60 -0.26
CA MET A 1 -4.64 -21.20 1.04
C MET A 1 -5.50 -19.94 0.91
N ALA A 2 -5.00 -18.84 0.35
CA ALA A 2 -5.77 -17.60 0.11
C ALA A 2 -7.04 -17.80 -0.72
N ALA A 3 -6.97 -18.52 -1.85
CA ALA A 3 -8.14 -18.82 -2.68
C ALA A 3 -9.26 -19.53 -1.93
N LYS A 4 -8.93 -20.46 -1.01
CA LYS A 4 -9.92 -21.18 -0.20
C LYS A 4 -10.61 -20.27 0.82
N MET A 5 -9.86 -19.37 1.44
CA MET A 5 -10.42 -18.38 2.38
C MET A 5 -11.34 -17.39 1.64
N GLU A 6 -10.91 -16.88 0.48
CA GLU A 6 -11.71 -15.97 -0.34
C GLU A 6 -12.98 -16.65 -0.87
N SER A 7 -12.89 -17.89 -1.36
CA SER A 7 -14.07 -18.66 -1.74
C SER A 7 -15.03 -18.86 -0.56
N GLY A 8 -14.51 -19.08 0.65
CA GLY A 8 -15.32 -19.17 1.87
C GLY A 8 -16.04 -17.86 2.21
N ARG A 9 -15.33 -16.72 2.13
CA ARG A 9 -15.92 -15.39 2.35
C ARG A 9 -16.99 -15.05 1.32
N LEU A 10 -16.71 -15.30 0.04
CA LEU A 10 -17.67 -15.10 -1.04
C LEU A 10 -18.89 -16.03 -0.88
N GLY A 11 -18.68 -17.28 -0.48
CA GLY A 11 -19.75 -18.22 -0.15
C GLY A 11 -20.63 -17.70 0.99
N PHE A 12 -20.03 -17.19 2.07
CA PHE A 12 -20.78 -16.59 3.18
C PHE A 12 -21.60 -15.38 2.72
N ILE A 13 -21.01 -14.46 1.95
CA ILE A 13 -21.69 -13.26 1.44
C ILE A 13 -22.86 -13.66 0.54
N LYS A 14 -22.67 -14.65 -0.34
CA LYS A 14 -23.71 -15.16 -1.23
C LYS A 14 -24.89 -15.78 -0.48
N LEU A 15 -24.62 -16.51 0.59
CA LEU A 15 -25.66 -17.20 1.38
C LEU A 15 -26.38 -16.28 2.38
N ASN A 16 -25.77 -15.16 2.79
CA ASN A 16 -26.29 -14.28 3.84
C ASN A 16 -26.71 -12.89 3.34
N GLN A 17 -27.02 -12.74 2.04
CA GLN A 17 -27.42 -11.47 1.41
C GLN A 17 -28.53 -10.71 2.20
N SER A 18 -29.59 -11.41 2.62
CA SER A 18 -30.70 -10.80 3.38
C SER A 18 -30.26 -10.21 4.73
N LYS A 19 -29.31 -10.85 5.42
CA LYS A 19 -28.75 -10.36 6.69
C LYS A 19 -27.81 -9.17 6.48
N LEU A 20 -27.15 -9.10 5.33
CA LEU A 20 -26.24 -8.02 4.95
C LEU A 20 -26.98 -6.78 4.42
N ARG A 21 -28.31 -6.74 4.56
CA ARG A 21 -29.19 -5.66 4.08
C ARG A 21 -28.97 -5.31 2.61
N THR A 22 -28.60 -6.28 1.78
CA THR A 22 -28.34 -5.99 0.36
C THR A 22 -29.57 -5.54 -0.41
N ASP A 23 -30.76 -5.76 0.17
CA ASP A 23 -32.04 -5.24 -0.32
C ASP A 23 -32.14 -3.71 -0.29
N SER A 24 -31.30 -3.00 0.49
CA SER A 24 -31.28 -1.53 0.53
C SER A 24 -30.58 -0.91 -0.69
N TYR A 25 -29.84 -1.69 -1.47
CA TYR A 25 -29.12 -1.22 -2.67
C TYR A 25 -30.01 -1.21 -3.92
N ILE A 26 -31.25 -0.72 -3.76
CA ILE A 26 -32.34 -0.76 -4.76
C ILE A 26 -31.89 -0.10 -6.08
N HIS A 27 -31.27 1.10 -6.00
CA HIS A 27 -30.80 1.83 -7.17
C HIS A 27 -29.74 1.07 -8.01
N LEU A 28 -28.94 0.23 -7.36
CA LEU A 28 -27.89 -0.55 -8.03
C LEU A 28 -28.46 -1.83 -8.67
N ARG A 29 -29.48 -2.43 -8.05
CA ARG A 29 -30.25 -3.53 -8.65
C ARG A 29 -30.99 -3.08 -9.91
N ASP A 30 -31.50 -1.85 -9.90
CA ASP A 30 -32.25 -1.30 -11.02
C ASP A 30 -31.33 -0.94 -12.20
N GLY A 31 -30.13 -0.42 -11.93
CA GLY A 31 -29.09 -0.22 -12.96
C GLY A 31 -28.54 -1.52 -13.58
N LEU A 32 -28.54 -2.64 -12.83
CA LEU A 32 -28.11 -3.94 -13.37
C LEU A 32 -29.21 -4.61 -14.23
N ARG A 33 -30.47 -4.22 -14.05
CA ARG A 33 -31.62 -4.76 -14.78
C ARG A 33 -31.84 -4.11 -16.15
N SER A 34 -31.21 -2.97 -16.43
CA SER A 34 -31.41 -2.27 -17.71
C SER A 34 -30.68 -2.91 -18.89
N ASP A 35 -29.73 -3.83 -18.64
CA ASP A 35 -28.72 -4.24 -19.65
C ASP A 35 -28.70 -5.74 -20.03
N GLY A 36 -29.67 -6.57 -19.60
CA GLY A 36 -29.62 -8.02 -19.91
C GLY A 36 -30.95 -8.78 -19.89
N ASP A 37 -31.04 -9.85 -20.71
CA ASP A 37 -32.20 -10.75 -20.77
C ASP A 37 -32.44 -11.41 -19.39
N PRO A 38 -33.60 -11.20 -18.75
CA PRO A 38 -33.91 -11.70 -17.42
C PRO A 38 -33.87 -13.24 -17.30
N ARG A 39 -33.86 -13.97 -18.41
CA ARG A 39 -33.75 -15.44 -18.44
C ARG A 39 -32.33 -15.97 -18.24
N ASN A 40 -31.30 -15.16 -18.49
CA ASN A 40 -29.89 -15.56 -18.38
C ASN A 40 -29.18 -15.02 -17.13
N LEU A 41 -29.86 -14.19 -16.34
CA LEU A 41 -29.30 -13.61 -15.13
C LEU A 41 -29.44 -14.61 -13.96
N GLY A 42 -28.33 -15.21 -13.55
CA GLY A 42 -28.25 -15.84 -12.22
C GLY A 42 -28.62 -14.84 -11.12
N LYS A 43 -28.95 -15.33 -9.92
CA LYS A 43 -29.33 -14.46 -8.80
C LYS A 43 -28.20 -13.46 -8.48
N PRO A 44 -28.39 -12.13 -8.66
CA PRO A 44 -27.34 -11.15 -8.44
C PRO A 44 -26.94 -11.14 -6.96
N CYS A 45 -25.63 -11.15 -6.71
CA CYS A 45 -25.06 -11.09 -5.36
C CYS A 45 -24.32 -9.77 -5.23
N ILE A 46 -24.76 -8.92 -4.30
CA ILE A 46 -24.13 -7.62 -4.07
C ILE A 46 -23.01 -7.82 -3.04
N LEU A 47 -21.81 -7.36 -3.38
CA LEU A 47 -20.69 -7.36 -2.45
C LEU A 47 -20.81 -6.13 -1.55
N PRO A 48 -20.78 -6.30 -0.21
CA PRO A 48 -20.77 -5.17 0.71
C PRO A 48 -19.44 -4.42 0.62
N SER A 49 -19.40 -3.17 1.07
CA SER A 49 -18.16 -2.38 1.12
C SER A 49 -17.11 -2.96 2.08
N SER A 50 -17.51 -3.82 3.01
CA SER A 50 -16.58 -4.58 3.86
C SER A 50 -15.78 -5.66 3.11
N TYR A 51 -16.14 -5.97 1.86
CA TYR A 51 -15.39 -6.87 1.01
C TYR A 51 -14.22 -6.15 0.33
N THR A 52 -13.03 -6.29 0.93
CA THR A 52 -11.78 -5.69 0.43
C THR A 52 -11.52 -6.04 -1.03
N GLY A 53 -11.24 -5.02 -1.85
CA GLY A 53 -10.98 -5.17 -3.29
C GLY A 53 -12.24 -5.20 -4.16
N GLY A 54 -13.44 -5.23 -3.57
CA GLY A 54 -14.69 -5.09 -4.31
C GLY A 54 -14.95 -3.67 -4.81
N PRO A 55 -15.86 -3.47 -5.79
CA PRO A 55 -16.20 -2.15 -6.31
C PRO A 55 -16.68 -1.18 -5.21
N GLN A 56 -17.52 -1.65 -4.30
CA GLN A 56 -18.07 -0.86 -3.20
C GLN A 56 -16.99 -0.46 -2.20
N TYR A 57 -16.09 -1.39 -1.88
CA TYR A 57 -14.93 -1.10 -1.04
C TYR A 57 -14.08 0.02 -1.65
N MET A 58 -13.76 -0.09 -2.95
CA MET A 58 -12.96 0.92 -3.64
C MET A 58 -13.68 2.27 -3.68
N HIS A 59 -15.00 2.28 -3.90
CA HIS A 59 -15.81 3.51 -3.91
C HIS A 59 -15.80 4.19 -2.53
N GLU A 60 -16.05 3.43 -1.45
CA GLU A 60 -15.99 3.95 -0.08
C GLU A 60 -14.60 4.50 0.27
N ARG A 61 -13.53 3.75 -0.03
CA ARG A 61 -12.15 4.22 0.20
C ARG A 61 -11.83 5.48 -0.59
N THR A 62 -12.37 5.62 -1.80
CA THR A 62 -12.22 6.82 -2.61
C THR A 62 -12.96 8.01 -2.01
N GLN A 63 -14.21 7.82 -1.56
CA GLN A 63 -14.98 8.87 -0.89
C GLN A 63 -14.31 9.33 0.41
N ASP A 64 -13.81 8.38 1.21
CA ASP A 64 -13.03 8.68 2.41
C ASP A 64 -11.81 9.54 2.03
N ALA A 65 -11.00 9.10 1.06
CA ALA A 65 -9.81 9.82 0.59
C ALA A 65 -10.15 11.25 0.12
N MET A 66 -11.21 11.41 -0.67
CA MET A 66 -11.67 12.72 -1.16
C MET A 66 -12.14 13.63 -0.02
N THR A 67 -12.71 13.07 1.04
CA THR A 67 -13.08 13.83 2.24
C THR A 67 -11.83 14.41 2.90
N TYR A 68 -10.75 13.63 3.01
CA TYR A 68 -9.47 14.13 3.51
C TYR A 68 -8.84 15.18 2.59
N PHE A 69 -8.82 14.98 1.27
CA PHE A 69 -8.32 15.99 0.33
C PHE A 69 -9.11 17.29 0.40
N ARG A 70 -10.43 17.21 0.62
CA ARG A 70 -11.27 18.40 0.78
C ARG A 70 -11.00 19.12 2.10
N HIS A 71 -10.77 18.38 3.19
CA HIS A 71 -10.54 18.94 4.51
C HIS A 71 -9.13 19.51 4.69
N TYR A 72 -8.10 18.76 4.27
CA TYR A 72 -6.68 19.10 4.47
C TYR A 72 -6.01 19.68 3.23
N GLY A 73 -6.70 19.72 2.09
CA GLY A 73 -6.14 20.17 0.82
C GLY A 73 -5.16 19.15 0.21
N ARG A 74 -4.28 19.66 -0.65
CA ARG A 74 -3.27 18.87 -1.35
C ARG A 74 -2.27 18.26 -0.35
N PRO A 75 -1.95 16.96 -0.46
CA PRO A 75 -0.92 16.34 0.37
C PRO A 75 0.45 16.89 0.00
N ASP A 76 1.36 16.86 0.97
CA ASP A 76 2.72 17.37 0.80
C ASP A 76 3.62 16.30 0.18
N LEU A 77 3.43 15.03 0.57
CA LEU A 77 4.23 13.90 0.12
C LEU A 77 3.36 12.69 -0.21
N PHE A 78 3.80 11.91 -1.20
CA PHE A 78 3.36 10.54 -1.38
C PHE A 78 4.50 9.58 -1.03
N VAL A 79 4.26 8.72 -0.04
CA VAL A 79 5.24 7.74 0.43
C VAL A 79 4.81 6.35 -0.01
N THR A 80 5.64 5.69 -0.81
CA THR A 80 5.52 4.27 -1.07
C THR A 80 6.37 3.48 -0.08
N PHE A 81 5.79 2.43 0.47
CA PHE A 81 6.51 1.49 1.34
C PHE A 81 6.49 0.12 0.69
N THR A 82 7.65 -0.33 0.24
CA THR A 82 7.80 -1.63 -0.44
C THR A 82 8.22 -2.69 0.57
N CYS A 83 7.79 -3.93 0.34
CA CYS A 83 8.19 -5.04 1.20
C CYS A 83 9.58 -5.53 0.78
N ASN A 84 10.44 -5.82 1.77
CA ASN A 84 11.73 -6.45 1.54
C ASN A 84 11.76 -7.88 2.11
N PRO A 85 11.90 -8.92 1.26
CA PRO A 85 12.05 -10.30 1.71
C PRO A 85 13.34 -10.61 2.49
N LYS A 86 14.38 -9.77 2.37
CA LYS A 86 15.68 -9.94 3.06
C LYS A 86 15.74 -9.31 4.45
N TRP A 87 14.63 -8.78 4.97
CA TRP A 87 14.62 -8.26 6.34
C TRP A 87 15.02 -9.33 7.35
N VAL A 88 15.78 -8.93 8.36
CA VAL A 88 16.29 -9.83 9.41
C VAL A 88 15.16 -10.55 10.14
N GLU A 89 14.01 -9.89 10.29
CA GLU A 89 12.82 -10.49 10.89
C GLU A 89 12.21 -11.59 10.02
N ILE A 90 12.40 -11.56 8.69
CA ILE A 90 11.95 -12.62 7.78
C ILE A 90 12.98 -13.74 7.76
N THR A 91 14.27 -13.42 7.57
CA THR A 91 15.32 -14.43 7.43
C THR A 91 15.54 -15.22 8.72
N ARG A 92 15.40 -14.59 9.89
CA ARG A 92 15.50 -15.27 11.20
C ARG A 92 14.41 -16.31 11.44
N GLU A 93 13.19 -16.03 10.98
CA GLU A 93 12.03 -16.92 11.17
C GLU A 93 11.89 -17.95 10.03
N LEU A 94 12.75 -17.87 9.01
CA LEU A 94 12.76 -18.79 7.89
C LEU A 94 13.67 -19.97 8.20
N PHE A 95 13.13 -21.19 8.10
CA PHE A 95 13.94 -22.40 8.25
C PHE A 95 15.03 -22.49 7.18
N PRO A 96 16.21 -23.07 7.49
CA PRO A 96 17.27 -23.28 6.51
C PRO A 96 16.74 -23.95 5.24
N GLY A 97 17.01 -23.36 4.08
CA GLY A 97 16.62 -23.90 2.77
C GLY A 97 15.18 -23.61 2.31
N ARG A 98 14.33 -22.98 3.12
CA ARG A 98 13.00 -22.52 2.65
C ARG A 98 13.09 -21.15 2.00
N GLN A 99 12.27 -20.91 0.97
CA GLN A 99 12.12 -19.58 0.36
C GLN A 99 11.01 -18.78 1.02
N TYR A 100 11.17 -17.45 1.04
CA TYR A 100 10.18 -16.51 1.58
C TYR A 100 8.82 -16.62 0.87
N SER A 101 8.81 -16.96 -0.43
CA SER A 101 7.63 -17.17 -1.26
C SER A 101 6.64 -18.20 -0.69
N HIS A 102 7.14 -19.17 0.09
CA HIS A 102 6.29 -20.19 0.73
C HIS A 102 5.64 -19.73 2.04
N ARG A 103 6.02 -18.57 2.59
CA ARG A 103 5.48 -18.01 3.84
C ARG A 103 4.97 -16.57 3.65
N PRO A 104 3.94 -16.36 2.80
CA PRO A 104 3.37 -15.03 2.60
C PRO A 104 2.76 -14.44 3.88
N ASP A 105 2.37 -15.29 4.84
CA ASP A 105 1.92 -14.89 6.17
C ASP A 105 3.01 -14.16 6.96
N LEU A 106 4.25 -14.67 6.93
CA LEU A 106 5.39 -14.07 7.60
C LEU A 106 5.73 -12.72 6.97
N ILE A 107 5.79 -12.68 5.63
CA ILE A 107 6.04 -11.45 4.87
C ILE A 107 5.01 -10.38 5.22
N ALA A 108 3.72 -10.71 5.19
CA ALA A 108 2.65 -9.76 5.48
C ALA A 108 2.72 -9.24 6.94
N ARG A 109 3.07 -10.10 7.90
CA ARG A 109 3.23 -9.70 9.31
C ARG A 109 4.43 -8.77 9.50
N VAL A 110 5.59 -9.10 8.94
CA VAL A 110 6.78 -8.25 9.05
C VAL A 110 6.54 -6.94 8.32
N PHE A 111 5.95 -6.94 7.13
CA PHE A 111 5.55 -5.73 6.42
C PHE A 111 4.66 -4.83 7.27
N ARG A 112 3.63 -5.39 7.90
CA ARG A 112 2.77 -4.64 8.83
C ARG A 112 3.55 -4.08 10.02
N LEU A 113 4.48 -4.83 10.60
CA LEU A 113 5.32 -4.35 11.69
C LEU A 113 6.19 -3.17 11.27
N GLN A 114 6.85 -3.25 10.11
CA GLN A 114 7.66 -2.13 9.61
C GLN A 114 6.80 -0.92 9.25
N LEU A 115 5.60 -1.13 8.69
CA LEU A 115 4.65 -0.05 8.41
C LEU A 115 4.17 0.62 9.71
N CYS A 116 3.92 -0.15 10.77
CA CYS A 116 3.60 0.42 12.08
C CYS A 116 4.77 1.23 12.65
N LYS A 117 6.02 0.81 12.46
CA LYS A 117 7.19 1.62 12.86
C LYS A 117 7.24 2.94 12.10
N LEU A 118 6.97 2.94 10.78
CA LEU A 118 6.86 4.16 9.98
C LEU A 118 5.78 5.10 10.53
N TYR A 119 4.62 4.57 10.93
CA TYR A 119 3.56 5.36 11.56
C TYR A 119 3.86 5.78 13.00
N ALA A 120 4.71 5.05 13.73
CA ALA A 120 5.11 5.41 15.08
C ALA A 120 6.13 6.57 15.11
N LEU A 121 6.79 6.87 13.99
CA LEU A 121 7.61 8.07 13.84
C LEU A 121 6.81 9.37 14.00
N LYS A 122 5.46 9.31 13.97
CA LYS A 122 4.54 10.41 14.29
C LYS A 122 4.66 10.99 15.71
N GLY A 123 5.42 10.35 16.61
CA GLY A 123 5.40 10.70 18.04
C GLY A 123 6.71 11.20 18.66
N LYS A 124 7.81 11.31 17.90
CA LYS A 124 9.14 11.64 18.49
C LYS A 124 9.78 12.94 17.98
N SER A 125 9.32 13.50 16.87
CA SER A 125 9.70 14.84 16.41
C SER A 125 8.54 15.80 16.66
N SER A 126 8.76 16.76 17.56
CA SER A 126 7.81 17.81 17.98
C SER A 126 7.17 18.57 16.81
N ASP A 127 7.80 18.68 15.65
CA ASP A 127 7.46 19.74 14.69
C ASP A 127 6.96 19.26 13.31
N ALA A 128 6.94 17.96 13.02
CA ALA A 128 6.51 17.51 11.69
C ALA A 128 5.86 16.13 11.73
N LEU A 129 4.82 15.94 10.93
CA LEU A 129 4.11 14.69 10.65
C LEU A 129 2.98 14.29 11.62
N SER A 130 1.85 15.01 11.59
CA SER A 130 0.55 14.33 11.70
C SER A 130 0.32 13.52 10.42
N VAL A 131 1.01 12.39 10.26
CA VAL A 131 0.83 11.55 9.08
C VAL A 131 -0.58 10.96 9.09
N ILE A 132 -1.50 11.52 8.32
CA ILE A 132 -2.74 10.84 7.97
C ILE A 132 -2.44 10.01 6.73
N CYS A 133 -1.96 8.78 6.92
CA CYS A 133 -1.78 7.88 5.80
C CYS A 133 -3.12 7.32 5.36
N ILE A 134 -3.56 7.75 4.18
CA ILE A 134 -4.60 7.05 3.44
C ILE A 134 -3.90 6.28 2.34
N GLN A 135 -4.17 4.99 2.30
CA GLN A 135 -3.71 4.17 1.18
C GLN A 135 -4.54 4.54 -0.05
N TRP A 136 -3.94 5.33 -0.94
CA TRP A 136 -4.50 5.71 -2.23
C TRP A 136 -3.68 5.06 -3.34
N ASN A 137 -4.28 4.14 -4.10
CA ASN A 137 -3.61 3.41 -5.19
C ASN A 137 -2.24 2.81 -4.79
N GLY A 138 -2.15 2.25 -3.58
CA GLY A 138 -0.93 1.63 -3.06
C GLY A 138 0.13 2.62 -2.53
N ARG A 139 -0.17 3.92 -2.50
CA ARG A 139 0.67 4.98 -1.94
C ARG A 139 0.04 5.54 -0.67
N ASN A 140 0.86 6.11 0.21
CA ASN A 140 0.37 6.81 1.38
C ASN A 140 0.48 8.31 1.15
N ALA A 141 -0.64 9.03 1.19
CA ALA A 141 -0.63 10.50 1.21
C ALA A 141 -0.21 10.99 2.61
N VAL A 142 0.60 12.04 2.70
CA VAL A 142 1.08 12.62 3.96
C VAL A 142 0.89 14.13 3.95
N TRP A 143 0.33 14.66 5.03
CA TRP A 143 0.22 16.10 5.31
C TRP A 143 1.16 16.46 6.45
N LEU A 144 1.94 17.52 6.23
CA LEU A 144 2.93 18.03 7.18
C LEU A 144 2.33 19.25 7.91
N ASN A 145 2.71 19.43 9.17
CA ASN A 145 2.33 20.63 9.93
C ASN A 145 2.98 21.87 9.30
N ASP A 146 4.29 21.78 9.08
CA ASP A 146 5.05 22.77 8.32
C ASP A 146 5.14 22.36 6.86
N LYS A 147 4.63 23.23 5.98
CA LYS A 147 4.70 23.02 4.53
C LYS A 147 6.15 23.07 4.05
N VAL A 148 6.53 22.11 3.22
CA VAL A 148 7.85 22.08 2.58
C VAL A 148 7.87 23.11 1.46
N ASP A 149 8.73 24.12 1.62
CA ASP A 149 9.02 25.09 0.56
C ASP A 149 9.78 24.42 -0.60
N ALA A 150 9.59 24.92 -1.82
CA ALA A 150 10.25 24.41 -3.01
C ALA A 150 11.78 24.41 -2.86
N ASN A 151 12.33 25.38 -2.12
CA ASN A 151 13.77 25.49 -1.88
C ASN A 151 14.32 24.44 -0.90
N LYS A 152 13.45 23.82 -0.09
CA LYS A 152 13.83 22.81 0.91
C LYS A 152 13.53 21.38 0.44
N ILE A 153 12.95 21.21 -0.74
CA ILE A 153 12.44 19.90 -1.17
C ILE A 153 13.56 18.87 -1.35
N ASP A 154 14.73 19.33 -1.79
CA ASP A 154 15.91 18.50 -2.01
C ASP A 154 16.50 18.00 -0.67
N ASP A 155 16.21 18.69 0.45
CA ASP A 155 16.57 18.22 1.81
C ASP A 155 15.71 17.02 2.23
N PHE A 156 14.48 16.91 1.71
CA PHE A 156 13.53 15.84 2.06
C PHE A 156 13.53 14.68 1.05
N ILE A 157 13.83 14.96 -0.22
CA ILE A 157 13.76 13.99 -1.31
C ILE A 157 15.08 14.03 -2.07
N SER A 158 15.91 13.03 -1.86
CA SER A 158 17.11 12.80 -2.67
C SER A 158 17.07 11.41 -3.30
N ALA A 159 17.54 11.33 -4.54
CA ALA A 159 17.76 10.09 -5.29
C ALA A 159 19.25 9.81 -5.51
N GLU A 160 20.12 10.51 -4.78
CA GLU A 160 21.57 10.40 -4.94
C GLU A 160 22.09 9.05 -4.39
N ILE A 161 23.09 8.50 -5.08
CA ILE A 161 23.87 7.37 -4.58
C ILE A 161 24.98 7.95 -3.70
N PRO A 162 25.01 7.65 -2.39
CA PRO A 162 26.00 8.21 -1.47
C PRO A 162 27.43 7.84 -1.89
N ASP A 163 28.42 8.65 -1.55
CA ASP A 163 29.82 8.29 -1.77
C ASP A 163 30.21 7.15 -0.83
N PRO A 164 30.70 5.99 -1.34
CA PRO A 164 31.12 4.88 -0.49
C PRO A 164 32.29 5.22 0.45
N ALA A 165 33.08 6.26 0.17
CA ALA A 165 34.14 6.72 1.06
C ALA A 165 33.60 7.54 2.25
N LEU A 166 32.49 8.26 2.06
CA LEU A 166 31.88 9.13 3.08
C LEU A 166 30.84 8.38 3.92
N ASP A 167 29.97 7.61 3.27
CA ASP A 167 28.93 6.80 3.94
C ASP A 167 28.80 5.43 3.27
N PRO A 168 29.68 4.47 3.61
CA PRO A 168 29.64 3.13 3.04
C PRO A 168 28.36 2.38 3.40
N LEU A 169 27.74 2.67 4.55
CA LEU A 169 26.54 1.99 5.00
C LEU A 169 25.33 2.43 4.16
N LEU A 170 25.12 3.73 4.02
CA LEU A 170 24.02 4.26 3.22
C LEU A 170 24.22 3.94 1.73
N HIS A 171 25.47 3.96 1.25
CA HIS A 171 25.79 3.53 -0.11
C HIS A 171 25.34 2.09 -0.37
N GLU A 172 25.70 1.14 0.50
CA GLU A 172 25.30 -0.25 0.36
C GLU A 172 23.78 -0.44 0.47
N ILE A 173 23.13 0.29 1.37
CA ILE A 173 21.66 0.30 1.46
C ILE A 173 21.07 0.79 0.14
N ILE A 174 21.40 1.98 -0.36
CA ILE A 174 20.80 2.51 -1.59
C ILE A 174 21.11 1.61 -2.79
N LYS A 175 22.33 1.12 -2.92
CA LYS A 175 22.76 0.20 -3.98
C LYS A 175 21.93 -1.10 -4.01
N ASN A 176 21.66 -1.70 -2.86
CA ASN A 176 20.92 -2.96 -2.76
C ASN A 176 19.40 -2.81 -2.99
N ASN A 177 18.89 -1.58 -2.91
CA ASN A 177 17.46 -1.32 -2.68
C ASN A 177 16.82 -0.55 -3.82
N MET A 178 17.56 0.43 -4.33
CA MET A 178 17.08 1.47 -5.23
C MET A 178 17.59 1.29 -6.65
N ILE A 179 18.65 0.52 -6.85
CA ILE A 179 19.21 0.24 -8.18
C ILE A 179 18.54 -1.03 -8.73
N HIS A 180 17.88 -0.89 -9.89
CA HIS A 180 17.18 -1.98 -10.56
C HIS A 180 18.00 -2.50 -11.75
N GLY A 181 18.38 -3.79 -11.73
CA GLY A 181 19.05 -4.42 -12.87
C GLY A 181 20.54 -4.10 -12.97
N PRO A 182 21.23 -4.53 -14.05
CA PRO A 182 22.59 -4.09 -14.31
C PRO A 182 22.51 -2.65 -14.82
N CYS A 183 22.89 -1.68 -13.99
CA CYS A 183 22.96 -0.27 -14.35
C CYS A 183 24.40 0.09 -14.70
N GLY A 184 24.83 -0.24 -15.92
CA GLY A 184 26.21 -0.02 -16.37
C GLY A 184 27.21 -1.03 -15.81
N THR A 185 28.51 -0.75 -15.98
CA THR A 185 29.61 -1.67 -15.60
C THR A 185 29.86 -1.75 -14.10
N ASN A 186 29.43 -0.74 -13.34
CA ASN A 186 29.76 -0.60 -11.92
C ASN A 186 28.65 -1.10 -10.99
N TYR A 187 27.46 -1.38 -11.53
CA TYR A 187 26.29 -1.79 -10.75
C TYR A 187 25.70 -3.04 -11.39
N GLU A 188 26.22 -4.20 -11.02
CA GLU A 188 25.62 -5.48 -11.40
C GLU A 188 24.26 -5.67 -10.72
N LYS A 189 23.43 -6.57 -11.27
CA LYS A 189 22.06 -6.86 -10.80
C LYS A 189 22.02 -7.08 -9.27
N GLY A 190 21.64 -6.03 -8.55
CA GLY A 190 21.08 -6.19 -7.21
C GLY A 190 19.81 -7.02 -7.33
N HIS A 191 19.79 -8.21 -6.72
CA HIS A 191 18.55 -8.97 -6.58
C HIS A 191 17.57 -8.11 -5.77
N VAL A 192 16.58 -7.53 -6.46
CA VAL A 192 15.50 -6.69 -5.95
C VAL A 192 15.07 -7.20 -4.57
N GLY A 193 15.42 -6.47 -3.53
CA GLY A 193 15.21 -7.02 -2.20
C GLY A 193 15.76 -6.16 -1.10
N GLN A 194 15.48 -4.86 -1.13
CA GLN A 194 15.46 -4.06 0.06
C GLN A 194 14.68 -2.76 -0.24
N ALA A 195 14.00 -2.24 0.78
CA ALA A 195 13.05 -1.15 0.67
C ALA A 195 13.68 0.14 1.22
N ALA A 196 13.64 1.21 0.44
CA ALA A 196 13.69 2.56 0.97
C ALA A 196 12.29 3.18 0.78
N PRO A 197 11.78 3.97 1.74
CA PRO A 197 10.58 4.77 1.50
C PRO A 197 10.90 5.73 0.35
N LEU A 198 10.31 5.49 -0.81
CA LEU A 198 10.44 6.38 -1.95
C LEU A 198 9.43 7.50 -1.77
N MET A 199 9.94 8.69 -1.45
CA MET A 199 9.14 9.92 -1.46
C MET A 199 9.10 10.43 -2.90
N GLN A 200 7.89 10.57 -3.47
CA GLN A 200 7.72 11.16 -4.80
C GLN A 200 7.00 12.51 -4.68
N ARG A 201 7.55 13.51 -5.37
CA ARG A 201 6.97 14.85 -5.51
C ARG A 201 5.71 14.81 -6.38
N LEU A 202 4.70 15.61 -6.02
CA LEU A 202 3.66 16.05 -6.95
C LEU A 202 4.25 17.15 -7.85
N LEU A 203 4.64 16.80 -9.08
CA LEU A 203 4.75 17.80 -10.14
C LEU A 203 3.33 18.26 -10.54
N PRO A 204 3.16 19.54 -10.90
CA PRO A 204 1.87 20.13 -11.27
C PRO A 204 1.20 19.39 -12.44
#